data_AF-D9PW21-F1
#
_entry.id   AF-D9PW21-F1
#
_cell.length_a   1.000
_cell.length_b   1.000
_cell.length_c   1.000
_cell.angle_alpha   90.00
_cell.angle_beta   90.00
_cell.angle_gamma   90.00
#
_symmetry.space_group_name_H-M   'P 1'
#
loop_
_entity.id
_entity.type
_entity.pdbx_description
1 polymer ?
#
loop_
_entity_poly.entity_id
_entity_poly.type
_entity_poly.pdbx_seq_one_letter_code
_entity_poly.pdbx_strand_id
1 'polypeptide(L)'
;MDDAGVLSIDFLFATLIALIIIAGMVSMVDSELSRTQAGELGEARMMGERVVGAVNAAYTNGPGYAVNLTLTSDFPYTIEVRNGRVTVFYKSSTIRLNLIPKVNVTTTNMTPGFTYTVRNQNGTITITKLT
;
A
#
# COMPACT_ATOMS: atom_id res chain seq x y z
N MET A 1 -23.62 -56.28 22.39
CA MET A 1 -23.61 -55.18 21.40
C MET A 1 -23.93 -53.92 22.18
N ASP A 2 -23.16 -52.84 21.98
CA ASP A 2 -23.62 -51.43 22.11
C ASP A 2 -22.53 -50.43 22.54
N ASP A 3 -21.32 -50.84 22.94
CA ASP A 3 -20.27 -49.84 23.26
C ASP A 3 -19.56 -49.26 22.03
N ALA A 4 -19.42 -50.04 20.95
CA ALA A 4 -18.73 -49.58 19.74
C ALA A 4 -19.54 -48.53 18.94
N GLY A 5 -20.87 -48.53 19.05
CA GLY A 5 -21.76 -47.59 18.38
C GLY A 5 -21.87 -46.23 19.09
N VAL A 6 -21.79 -46.21 20.42
CA VAL A 6 -21.79 -44.98 21.22
C VAL A 6 -20.46 -44.23 21.03
N LEU A 7 -19.33 -44.94 21.07
CA LEU A 7 -17.99 -44.36 20.85
C LEU A 7 -17.83 -43.71 19.47
N SER A 8 -18.47 -44.26 18.44
CA SER A 8 -18.40 -43.75 17.07
C SER A 8 -19.33 -42.57 16.81
N ILE A 9 -20.50 -42.50 17.48
CA ILE A 9 -21.39 -41.34 17.43
C ILE A 9 -20.78 -40.14 18.17
N ASP A 10 -20.22 -40.35 19.37
CA ASP A 10 -19.56 -39.30 20.13
C ASP A 10 -18.36 -38.73 19.36
N PHE A 11 -17.61 -39.59 18.69
CA PHE A 11 -16.51 -39.17 17.82
C PHE A 11 -17.00 -38.36 16.61
N LEU A 12 -18.10 -38.76 15.97
CA LEU A 12 -18.71 -38.05 14.83
C LEU A 12 -19.20 -36.65 15.24
N PHE A 13 -19.85 -36.53 16.39
CA PHE A 13 -20.28 -35.24 16.93
C PHE A 13 -19.09 -34.36 17.32
N ALA A 14 -18.07 -34.94 17.96
CA ALA A 14 -16.84 -34.22 18.30
C ALA A 14 -16.12 -33.69 17.05
N THR A 15 -16.01 -34.51 15.99
CA THR A 15 -15.41 -34.07 14.73
C THR A 15 -16.24 -33.00 14.02
N LEU A 16 -17.57 -33.11 14.02
CA LEU A 16 -18.45 -32.08 13.46
C LEU A 16 -18.28 -30.74 14.19
N ILE A 17 -18.28 -30.75 15.52
CA ILE A 17 -18.06 -29.56 16.34
C ILE A 17 -16.67 -28.97 16.06
N ALA A 18 -15.64 -29.82 15.99
CA ALA A 18 -14.29 -29.39 15.66
C ALA A 18 -14.22 -28.71 14.28
N LEU A 19 -14.90 -29.26 13.25
CA LEU A 19 -14.96 -28.65 11.92
C LEU A 19 -15.66 -27.30 11.92
N ILE A 20 -16.75 -27.14 12.68
CA ILE A 20 -17.46 -25.86 12.81
C ILE A 20 -16.54 -24.81 13.45
N ILE A 21 -15.83 -25.18 14.51
CA ILE A 21 -14.89 -24.29 15.20
C ILE A 21 -13.76 -23.87 14.24
N ILE A 22 -13.14 -24.84 13.53
CA ILE A 22 -12.07 -24.56 12.57
C ILE A 22 -12.56 -23.65 11.44
N ALA A 23 -13.74 -23.92 10.88
CA ALA A 23 -14.32 -23.08 9.83
C ALA A 23 -14.58 -21.65 10.32
N GLY A 24 -15.07 -21.49 11.56
CA GLY A 24 -15.25 -20.19 12.20
C GLY A 24 -13.92 -19.44 12.37
N MET A 25 -12.86 -20.13 12.82
CA MET A 25 -11.53 -19.54 12.96
C MET A 25 -10.95 -19.09 11.62
N VAL A 26 -11.08 -19.89 10.57
CA VAL A 26 -10.63 -19.52 9.20
C VAL A 26 -11.33 -18.24 8.75
N SER A 27 -12.65 -18.15 8.92
CA SER A 27 -13.41 -16.95 8.55
C SER A 27 -12.97 -15.70 9.31
N MET A 28 -12.60 -15.83 10.59
CA MET A 28 -12.08 -14.71 11.39
C MET A 28 -10.71 -14.24 10.87
N VAL A 29 -9.80 -15.17 10.56
CA VAL A 29 -8.48 -14.86 10.00
C VAL A 29 -8.62 -14.14 8.66
N ASP A 30 -9.49 -14.63 7.77
CA ASP A 30 -9.73 -13.99 6.48
C ASP A 30 -10.29 -12.57 6.61
N SER A 31 -11.18 -12.36 7.59
CA SER A 31 -11.74 -11.05 7.89
C SER A 31 -10.67 -10.06 8.36
N GLU A 32 -9.77 -10.51 9.23
CA GLU A 32 -8.68 -9.68 9.75
C GLU A 32 -7.66 -9.36 8.67
N LEU A 33 -7.27 -10.34 7.85
CA LEU A 33 -6.39 -10.13 6.70
C LEU A 33 -6.97 -9.14 5.70
N SER A 34 -8.28 -9.20 5.46
CA SER A 34 -8.99 -8.28 4.56
C SER A 34 -8.99 -6.85 5.11
N ARG A 35 -9.20 -6.68 6.42
CA ARG A 35 -9.13 -5.37 7.08
C ARG A 35 -7.73 -4.77 7.01
N THR A 36 -6.70 -5.56 7.32
CA THR A 36 -5.30 -5.14 7.23
C THR A 36 -4.95 -4.69 5.81
N GLN A 37 -5.35 -5.45 4.79
CA GLN A 37 -5.13 -5.09 3.39
C GLN A 37 -5.82 -3.77 3.00
N ALA A 38 -7.04 -3.54 3.48
CA ALA A 38 -7.74 -2.29 3.23
C ALA A 38 -7.05 -1.10 3.91
N GLY A 39 -6.55 -1.28 5.14
CA GLY A 39 -5.78 -0.28 5.87
C GLY A 39 -4.47 0.09 5.16
N GLU A 40 -3.66 -0.92 4.81
CA GLU A 40 -2.40 -0.76 4.08
C GLU A 40 -2.63 -0.09 2.70
N LEU A 41 -3.69 -0.46 1.98
CA LEU A 41 -4.04 0.19 0.71
C LEU A 41 -4.37 1.69 0.91
N GLY A 42 -5.11 2.01 1.97
CA GLY A 42 -5.43 3.39 2.35
C GLY A 42 -4.17 4.19 2.66
N GLU A 43 -3.24 3.62 3.41
CA GLU A 43 -1.97 4.26 3.71
C GLU A 43 -1.07 4.41 2.47
N ALA A 44 -1.00 3.40 1.61
CA ALA A 44 -0.29 3.49 0.33
C ALA A 44 -0.82 4.65 -0.52
N ARG A 45 -2.15 4.81 -0.56
CA ARG A 45 -2.79 5.96 -1.20
C ARG A 45 -2.35 7.28 -0.58
N MET A 46 -2.38 7.39 0.75
CA MET A 46 -1.95 8.61 1.45
C MET A 46 -0.50 8.96 1.11
N MET A 47 0.40 7.98 1.02
CA MET A 47 1.78 8.22 0.60
C MET A 47 1.85 8.72 -0.84
N GLY A 48 1.04 8.16 -1.74
CA GLY A 48 0.85 8.70 -3.09
C GLY A 48 0.42 10.16 -3.11
N GLU A 49 -0.59 10.53 -2.30
CA GLU A 49 -1.08 11.91 -2.20
C GLU A 49 -0.01 12.86 -1.64
N ARG A 50 0.82 12.40 -0.71
CA ARG A 50 1.97 13.18 -0.21
C ARG A 50 3.02 13.41 -1.30
N VAL A 51 3.32 12.41 -2.13
CA VAL A 51 4.19 12.58 -3.30
C VAL A 51 3.60 13.59 -4.28
N VAL A 52 2.30 13.49 -4.58
CA VAL A 52 1.58 14.47 -5.41
C VAL A 52 1.71 15.88 -4.83
N GLY A 53 1.49 16.05 -3.53
CA GLY A 53 1.63 17.32 -2.83
C GLY A 53 3.04 17.89 -2.95
N ALA A 54 4.07 17.07 -2.74
CA ALA A 54 5.48 17.48 -2.85
C ALA A 54 5.86 17.91 -4.28
N VAL A 55 5.44 17.14 -5.30
CA VAL A 55 5.68 17.47 -6.71
C VAL A 55 4.95 18.74 -7.12
N ASN A 56 3.69 18.87 -6.73
CA ASN A 56 2.90 20.06 -7.00
C ASN A 56 3.51 21.28 -6.31
N ALA A 57 3.92 21.18 -5.05
CA ALA A 57 4.60 22.26 -4.33
C ALA A 57 5.92 22.66 -5.00
N ALA A 58 6.73 21.69 -5.42
CA ALA A 58 7.96 22.01 -6.16
C ALA A 58 7.68 22.71 -7.49
N TYR A 59 6.62 22.31 -8.19
CA TYR A 59 6.21 22.95 -9.42
C TYR A 59 5.69 24.39 -9.20
N THR A 60 4.78 24.59 -8.26
CA THR A 60 4.13 25.89 -8.02
C THR A 60 5.06 26.92 -7.40
N ASN A 61 5.98 26.52 -6.51
CA ASN A 61 6.96 27.43 -5.92
C ASN A 61 8.12 27.78 -6.88
N GLY A 62 8.22 27.10 -8.01
CA GLY A 62 9.15 27.46 -9.07
C GLY A 62 10.62 27.05 -8.84
N PRO A 63 11.53 27.52 -9.72
CA PRO A 63 12.92 27.10 -9.74
C PRO A 63 13.66 27.32 -8.42
N GLY A 64 14.44 26.32 -8.02
CA GLY A 64 15.25 26.38 -6.79
C GLY A 64 14.54 25.84 -5.55
N TYR A 65 13.20 25.72 -5.57
CA TYR A 65 12.46 25.09 -4.47
C TYR A 65 12.76 23.58 -4.39
N ALA A 66 12.93 23.09 -3.17
CA ALA A 66 13.12 21.67 -2.87
C ALA A 66 12.39 21.30 -1.58
N VAL A 67 11.84 20.08 -1.56
CA VAL A 67 11.21 19.51 -0.38
C VAL A 67 11.66 18.05 -0.23
N ASN A 68 11.91 17.65 1.01
CA ASN A 68 12.22 16.26 1.34
C ASN A 68 10.94 15.53 1.77
N LEU A 69 10.78 14.31 1.28
CA LEU A 69 9.68 13.43 1.60
C LEU A 69 10.21 12.04 1.97
N THR A 70 9.80 11.54 3.12
CA THR A 70 10.11 10.18 3.56
C THR A 70 8.92 9.27 3.28
N LEU A 71 9.18 8.13 2.65
CA LEU A 71 8.19 7.07 2.44
C LEU A 71 8.30 6.06 3.58
N THR A 72 7.21 5.82 4.31
CA THR A 72 7.16 4.84 5.42
C THR A 72 7.38 3.41 4.92
N SER A 73 7.96 2.55 5.75
CA SER A 73 8.33 1.16 5.39
C SER A 73 7.53 0.08 6.09
N ASP A 74 6.33 0.40 6.58
CA ASP A 74 5.53 -0.53 7.38
C ASP A 74 5.00 -1.73 6.57
N PHE A 75 4.87 -1.56 5.26
CA PHE A 75 4.47 -2.62 4.32
C PHE A 75 5.01 -2.34 2.91
N PRO A 76 5.08 -3.35 2.02
CA PRO A 76 5.61 -3.17 0.68
C PRO A 76 4.62 -2.46 -0.26
N TYR A 77 5.04 -1.34 -0.83
CA TYR A 77 4.39 -0.65 -1.95
C TYR A 77 5.46 -0.03 -2.85
N THR A 78 5.09 0.47 -4.03
CA THR A 78 5.98 1.30 -4.85
C THR A 78 5.21 2.48 -5.42
N ILE A 79 5.90 3.58 -5.68
CA ILE A 79 5.30 4.77 -6.27
C ILE A 79 6.08 5.13 -7.52
N GLU A 80 5.40 5.19 -8.65
CA GLU A 80 5.93 5.70 -9.91
C GLU A 80 5.43 7.13 -10.13
N VAL A 81 6.36 8.06 -10.32
CA VAL A 81 6.05 9.44 -10.71
C VAL A 81 6.37 9.62 -12.18
N ARG A 82 5.45 10.21 -12.94
CA ARG A 82 5.61 10.58 -14.35
C ARG A 82 4.92 11.93 -14.63
N ASN A 83 5.14 12.47 -15.81
CA ASN A 83 4.40 13.62 -16.32
C ASN A 83 2.88 13.48 -16.11
N GLY A 84 2.29 14.41 -15.36
CA GLY A 84 0.85 14.48 -15.12
C GLY A 84 0.27 13.44 -14.18
N ARG A 85 1.04 12.46 -13.68
CA ARG A 85 0.51 11.35 -12.89
C ARG A 85 1.50 10.76 -11.88
N VAL A 86 0.96 10.38 -10.73
CA VAL A 86 1.58 9.46 -9.75
C VAL A 86 0.80 8.15 -9.74
N THR A 87 1.49 7.03 -9.83
CA THR A 87 0.89 5.69 -9.77
C THR A 87 1.44 4.96 -8.54
N VAL A 88 0.56 4.54 -7.64
CA VAL A 88 0.93 3.71 -6.47
C VAL A 88 0.56 2.27 -6.77
N PHE A 89 1.51 1.36 -6.54
CA PHE A 89 1.33 -0.08 -6.67
C PHE A 89 1.42 -0.72 -5.29
N TYR A 90 0.37 -1.44 -4.91
CA TYR A 90 0.31 -2.21 -3.67
C TYR A 90 -0.39 -3.53 -3.96
N LYS A 91 0.34 -4.66 -3.81
CA LYS A 91 -0.14 -6.00 -4.18
C LYS A 91 -0.76 -6.00 -5.59
N SER A 92 -2.00 -6.45 -5.74
CA SER A 92 -2.76 -6.45 -7.01
C SER A 92 -3.49 -5.12 -7.29
N SER A 93 -3.42 -4.15 -6.38
CA SER A 93 -4.10 -2.86 -6.49
C SER A 93 -3.20 -1.80 -7.11
N THR A 94 -3.79 -0.99 -8.00
CA THR A 94 -3.12 0.17 -8.61
C THR A 94 -3.95 1.42 -8.39
N ILE A 95 -3.36 2.42 -7.76
CA ILE A 95 -3.99 3.74 -7.52
C ILE A 95 -3.33 4.76 -8.45
N ARG A 96 -4.13 5.55 -9.15
CA ARG A 96 -3.65 6.60 -10.05
C ARG A 96 -4.09 7.96 -9.52
N LEU A 97 -3.13 8.85 -9.32
CA LEU A 97 -3.32 10.20 -8.80
C LEU A 97 -2.80 11.21 -9.83
N ASN A 98 -3.49 12.34 -9.97
CA ASN A 98 -3.14 13.34 -10.96
C ASN A 98 -2.16 14.37 -10.40
N LEU A 99 -1.16 14.75 -11.20
CA LEU A 99 -0.29 15.88 -10.93
C LEU A 99 -0.78 17.15 -11.63
N ILE A 100 -0.46 18.30 -11.05
CA ILE A 100 -0.58 19.60 -11.71
C ILE A 100 0.38 19.69 -12.91
N PRO A 101 1.72 19.50 -12.74
CA PRO A 101 2.62 19.52 -13.89
C PRO A 101 2.33 18.38 -14.86
N LYS A 102 1.97 18.71 -16.10
CA LYS A 102 1.74 17.75 -17.19
C LYS A 102 2.98 17.44 -18.01
N VAL A 103 4.04 18.21 -17.84
CA VAL A 103 5.33 18.09 -18.54
C VAL A 103 6.47 18.39 -17.57
N ASN A 104 7.70 18.08 -17.98
CA ASN A 104 8.94 18.38 -17.24
C ASN A 104 8.98 17.75 -15.83
N VAL A 105 8.47 16.53 -15.68
CA VAL A 105 8.65 15.70 -14.48
C VAL A 105 9.49 14.49 -14.86
N THR A 106 10.65 14.35 -14.23
CA THR A 106 11.51 13.17 -14.43
C THR A 106 10.78 11.93 -13.94
N THR A 107 10.74 10.89 -14.77
CA THR A 107 10.13 9.62 -14.36
C THR A 107 10.98 8.98 -13.28
N THR A 108 10.39 8.62 -12.15
CA THR A 108 11.13 8.05 -11.01
C THR A 108 10.28 7.03 -10.28
N ASN A 109 10.90 5.89 -9.97
CA ASN A 109 10.31 4.88 -9.09
C ASN A 109 10.83 5.11 -7.67
N MET A 110 9.92 5.23 -6.73
CA MET A 110 10.17 5.43 -5.32
C MET A 110 9.76 4.18 -4.56
N THR A 111 10.58 3.83 -3.58
CA THR A 111 10.42 2.64 -2.74
C THR A 111 10.29 3.07 -1.28
N PRO A 112 9.47 2.38 -0.48
CA PRO A 112 9.31 2.62 0.95
C PRO A 112 10.64 2.50 1.71
N GLY A 113 10.74 3.19 2.84
CA GLY A 113 11.91 3.18 3.72
C GLY A 113 13.02 4.15 3.34
N PHE A 114 12.80 4.98 2.32
CA PHE A 114 13.79 5.96 1.88
C PHE A 114 13.22 7.37 1.87
N THR A 115 14.12 8.33 2.02
CA THR A 115 13.81 9.75 1.85
C THR A 115 14.17 10.17 0.42
N TYR A 116 13.35 11.04 -0.16
CA TYR A 116 13.55 11.58 -1.49
C TYR A 116 13.46 13.09 -1.45
N THR A 117 14.34 13.75 -2.19
CA THR A 117 14.24 15.18 -2.45
C THR A 117 13.50 15.39 -3.76
N VAL A 118 12.39 16.11 -3.70
CA VAL A 118 11.67 16.62 -4.87
C VAL A 118 12.10 18.06 -5.08
N ARG A 119 12.72 18.34 -6.23
CA ARG A 119 13.30 19.65 -6.53
C ARG A 119 12.86 20.16 -7.89
N ASN A 120 12.61 21.46 -7.97
CA ASN A 120 12.45 22.16 -9.24
C ASN A 120 13.80 22.69 -9.72
N GLN A 121 14.35 22.05 -10.74
CA GLN A 121 15.56 22.46 -11.44
C GLN A 121 15.17 23.22 -12.72
N ASN A 122 15.10 24.55 -12.62
CA ASN A 122 14.81 25.45 -13.75
C ASN A 122 13.55 25.05 -14.55
N GLY A 123 12.46 24.71 -13.85
CA GLY A 123 11.19 24.32 -14.45
C GLY A 123 11.01 22.81 -14.68
N THR A 124 12.05 22.01 -14.42
CA THR A 124 11.98 20.54 -14.44
C THR A 124 11.96 19.97 -13.03
N ILE A 125 10.95 19.16 -12.72
CA ILE A 125 10.85 18.46 -11.43
C ILE A 125 11.72 17.21 -11.47
N THR A 126 12.74 17.21 -10.64
CA THR A 126 13.65 16.07 -10.44
C THR A 126 13.43 15.47 -9.06
N ILE A 127 13.42 14.14 -8.98
CA ILE A 127 13.29 13.40 -7.74
C ILE A 127 14.57 12.61 -7.52
N THR A 128 15.25 12.86 -6.41
CA THR A 128 16.51 12.21 -6.08
C THR A 128 16.38 11.48 -4.75
N LYS A 129 16.79 10.22 -4.71
CA LYS A 129 16.84 9.43 -3.49
C LYS A 129 17.96 9.94 -2.59
N LEU A 130 17.64 10.23 -1.33
CA LEU A 130 18.60 10.46 -0.26
C LEU A 130 18.92 9.11 0.39
N THR A 131 20.21 8.80 0.50
CA THR A 131 20.74 7.60 1.16
C THR A 131 20.20 7.43 2.56
#